data_AF-A0A5B8VM33-F1
#
_entry.id   AF-A0A5B8VM33-F1
#
_cell.length_a   1.000
_cell.length_b   1.000
_cell.length_c   1.000
_cell.angle_alpha   90.00
_cell.angle_beta   90.00
_cell.angle_gamma   90.00
#
_symmetry.space_group_name_H-M   'P 1'
#
loop_
_entity.id
_entity.type
_entity.pdbx_description
1 polymer ?
#
loop_
_entity_poly.entity_id
_entity_poly.type
_entity_poly.pdbx_seq_one_letter_code
_entity_poly.pdbx_strand_id
1 'polypeptide(L)'
;MIKIPQHRAMMHIDTVFTQVRKDTWVLFGPFSEKIMQLDKRSQYSYIKRLHTDHHEESGFKIEILRFQKPLSESYAPYKNYEVNIHPHITGLESLLRDISVHDFGVDPDKVQIIYSGNNTFPYDEREQWTDSCNLLALKDGVVVGYDRNELTINTFKRRGFSIKNAAELNDELGFGKLKAADIENTLILLPSAELSRARGGSHCMSQPLLRDMLP
;
A
#
# COMPACT_ATOMS: atom_id res chain seq x y z
N MET A 1 -10.22 3.20 12.45
CA MET A 1 -9.76 4.51 11.98
C MET A 1 -8.24 4.52 11.96
N ILE A 2 -7.65 4.87 10.83
CA ILE A 2 -6.20 5.01 10.69
C ILE A 2 -5.92 6.51 10.62
N LYS A 3 -5.20 7.04 11.60
CA LYS A 3 -4.81 8.45 11.62
C LYS A 3 -3.44 8.57 10.96
N ILE A 4 -3.44 9.11 9.76
CA ILE A 4 -2.24 9.39 8.97
C ILE A 4 -1.74 10.79 9.38
N PRO A 5 -0.43 10.96 9.65
CA PRO A 5 0.13 12.27 9.95
C PRO A 5 -0.07 13.24 8.78
N GLN A 6 -0.38 14.50 9.08
CA GLN A 6 -0.56 15.52 8.05
C GLN A 6 0.81 15.90 7.47
N HIS A 7 1.12 15.38 6.28
CA HIS A 7 2.32 15.74 5.55
C HIS A 7 2.02 15.87 4.06
N ARG A 8 2.64 16.84 3.39
CA ARG A 8 2.32 17.23 2.00
C ARG A 8 2.44 16.10 0.97
N ALA A 9 3.25 15.08 1.27
CA ALA A 9 3.46 13.92 0.39
C ALA A 9 2.41 12.82 0.58
N MET A 10 1.50 12.97 1.55
CA MET A 10 0.54 11.95 1.99
C MET A 10 -0.76 12.63 2.41
N MET A 11 -1.69 12.74 1.47
CA MET A 11 -2.99 13.39 1.72
C MET A 11 -4.11 12.36 1.91
N HIS A 12 -3.94 11.13 1.41
CA HIS A 12 -4.97 10.08 1.40
C HIS A 12 -4.38 8.70 1.64
N ILE A 13 -5.21 7.78 2.12
CA ILE A 13 -4.83 6.39 2.45
C ILE A 13 -4.29 5.60 1.25
N ASP A 14 -4.81 5.86 0.06
CA ASP A 14 -4.40 5.21 -1.20
C ASP A 14 -2.95 5.51 -1.59
N THR A 15 -2.37 6.60 -1.05
CA THR A 15 -0.95 6.93 -1.24
C THR A 15 -0.04 6.19 -0.25
N VAL A 16 -0.61 5.58 0.78
CA VAL A 16 0.13 4.87 1.84
C VAL A 16 0.20 3.38 1.54
N PHE A 17 -0.92 2.75 1.20
CA PHE A 17 -0.95 1.33 0.88
C PHE A 17 -2.11 0.97 -0.06
N THR A 18 -1.97 -0.15 -0.77
CA THR A 18 -3.01 -0.73 -1.63
C THR A 18 -3.02 -2.24 -1.51
N GLN A 19 -4.23 -2.82 -1.49
CA GLN A 19 -4.41 -4.27 -1.57
C GLN A 19 -4.31 -4.74 -3.03
N VAL A 20 -3.45 -5.72 -3.29
CA VAL A 20 -3.27 -6.31 -4.63
C VAL A 20 -3.91 -7.70 -4.72
N ARG A 21 -3.69 -8.50 -3.69
CA ARG A 21 -4.21 -9.85 -3.53
C ARG A 21 -4.60 -10.06 -2.07
N LYS A 22 -5.45 -11.04 -1.75
CA LYS A 22 -5.84 -11.37 -0.36
C LYS A 22 -4.64 -11.51 0.60
N ASP A 23 -3.51 -12.00 0.09
CA ASP A 23 -2.25 -12.20 0.82
C ASP A 23 -1.18 -11.11 0.54
N THR A 24 -1.41 -10.17 -0.38
CA THR A 24 -0.36 -9.28 -0.90
C THR A 24 -0.78 -7.83 -0.88
N TRP A 25 0.03 -7.01 -0.21
CA TRP A 25 -0.18 -5.57 -0.08
C TRP A 25 1.03 -4.79 -0.62
N VAL A 26 0.77 -3.63 -1.20
CA VAL A 26 1.81 -2.64 -1.48
C VAL A 26 1.79 -1.58 -0.39
N LEU A 27 2.95 -1.25 0.18
CA LEU A 27 3.09 -0.32 1.29
C LEU A 27 4.23 0.66 1.02
N PHE A 28 4.02 1.93 1.38
CA PHE A 28 5.08 2.93 1.35
C PHE A 28 6.07 2.71 2.52
N GLY A 29 7.36 2.54 2.18
CA GLY A 29 8.43 2.10 3.07
C GLY A 29 8.53 2.82 4.42
N PRO A 30 8.46 4.17 4.48
CA PRO A 30 8.55 4.92 5.73
C PRO A 30 7.49 4.60 6.79
N PHE A 31 6.39 3.94 6.42
CA PHE A 31 5.34 3.50 7.33
C PHE A 31 5.47 2.04 7.79
N SER A 32 6.49 1.32 7.32
CA SER A 32 6.80 0.00 7.87
C SER A 32 7.41 0.14 9.25
N GLU A 33 6.88 -0.63 10.19
CA GLU A 33 7.38 -0.71 11.56
C GLU A 33 8.85 -1.17 11.60
N LYS A 34 9.26 -2.06 10.70
CA LYS A 34 10.64 -2.56 10.60
C LYS A 34 11.61 -1.42 10.27
N ILE A 35 11.18 -0.48 9.43
CA ILE A 35 12.01 0.62 8.95
C ILE A 35 12.04 1.74 9.98
N MET A 36 10.90 2.06 10.61
CA MET A 36 10.89 2.98 11.76
C MET A 36 11.78 2.50 12.92
N GLN A 37 11.92 1.19 13.13
CA GLN A 37 12.85 0.62 14.12
C GLN A 37 14.32 0.67 13.66
N LEU A 38 14.59 0.51 12.36
CA LEU A 38 15.93 0.63 11.78
C LEU A 38 16.45 2.08 11.78
N ASP A 39 15.61 3.05 11.44
CA ASP A 39 15.96 4.48 11.47
C ASP A 39 16.27 4.98 12.89
N LYS A 40 15.56 4.46 13.90
CA LYS A 40 15.89 4.71 15.31
C LYS A 40 17.27 4.16 15.70
N ARG A 41 17.76 3.11 15.03
CA ARG A 41 19.11 2.55 15.26
C ARG A 41 20.20 3.31 14.50
N SER A 42 19.92 3.81 13.29
CA SER A 42 20.89 4.53 12.44
C SER A 42 21.05 6.01 12.82
N GLN A 43 20.06 6.63 13.49
CA GLN A 43 20.14 8.02 13.98
C GLN A 43 21.16 8.26 15.11
N TYR A 44 21.88 7.25 15.59
CA TYR A 44 23.04 7.42 16.48
C TYR A 44 24.33 7.87 15.76
N SER A 45 24.23 8.41 14.54
CA SER A 45 25.39 8.82 13.73
C SER A 45 25.48 10.34 13.61
N TYR A 46 26.10 10.99 14.60
CA TYR A 46 26.73 12.34 14.60
C TYR A 46 25.92 13.60 14.21
N ILE A 47 24.93 13.54 13.31
CA ILE A 47 24.15 14.69 12.83
C ILE A 47 23.33 15.31 13.98
N LYS A 48 22.81 14.49 14.90
CA LYS A 48 22.06 14.93 16.10
C LYS A 48 22.90 15.79 17.07
N ARG A 49 24.23 15.83 16.92
CA ARG A 49 25.18 16.61 17.74
C ARG A 49 25.61 17.93 17.11
N LEU A 50 25.42 18.12 15.80
CA LEU A 50 25.89 19.29 15.04
C LEU A 50 24.77 20.28 14.70
N HIS A 51 23.51 19.87 14.82
CA HIS A 51 22.35 20.75 14.61
C HIS A 51 21.77 21.17 15.97
N THR A 52 21.74 22.48 16.23
CA THR A 52 21.18 23.10 17.44
C THR A 52 19.64 23.17 17.42
N ASP A 53 19.04 22.96 16.25
CA ASP A 53 17.60 22.91 16.11
C ASP A 53 17.09 21.50 16.41
N HIS A 54 16.27 21.41 17.45
CA HIS A 54 15.40 20.28 17.71
C HIS A 54 14.41 20.13 16.54
N HIS A 55 14.86 19.59 15.41
CA HIS A 55 13.93 18.95 14.49
C HIS A 55 13.33 17.76 15.24
N GLU A 56 12.10 17.96 15.72
CA GLU A 56 11.22 16.91 16.21
C GLU A 56 11.36 15.70 15.28
N GLU A 57 11.63 14.53 15.86
CA GLU A 57 11.80 13.29 15.15
C GLU A 57 10.64 13.12 14.16
N SER A 58 10.90 13.36 12.87
CA SER A 58 9.91 13.24 11.79
C SER A 58 9.62 11.77 11.49
N GLY A 59 9.46 10.95 12.52
CA GLY A 59 8.89 9.62 12.40
C GLY A 59 7.41 9.80 12.11
N PHE A 60 6.95 9.32 10.97
CA PHE A 60 5.53 9.27 10.64
C PHE A 60 4.80 8.34 11.61
N LYS A 61 4.36 8.86 12.76
CA LYS A 61 3.64 8.07 13.77
C LYS A 61 2.21 7.86 13.29
N ILE A 62 1.90 6.66 12.83
CA ILE A 62 0.53 6.23 12.57
C ILE A 62 -0.14 5.86 13.90
N GLU A 63 -1.35 6.36 14.13
CA GLU A 63 -2.19 5.93 15.24
C GLU A 63 -3.39 5.13 14.68
N ILE A 64 -3.57 3.91 15.16
CA ILE A 64 -4.66 3.03 14.73
C ILE A 64 -5.64 2.94 15.90
N LEU A 65 -6.88 3.34 15.65
CA LEU A 65 -7.94 3.40 16.66
C LEU A 65 -9.12 2.56 16.19
N ARG A 66 -9.66 1.68 17.04
CA ARG A 66 -10.86 0.89 16.76
C ARG A 66 -12.00 1.35 17.63
N PHE A 67 -13.17 1.54 17.05
CA PHE A 67 -14.39 1.85 17.77
C PHE A 67 -15.42 0.74 17.52
N GLN A 68 -16.01 0.21 18.58
CA GLN A 68 -17.04 -0.83 18.46
C GLN A 68 -18.22 -0.49 19.35
N LYS A 69 -19.37 -0.22 18.72
CA LYS A 69 -20.65 -0.09 19.41
C LYS A 69 -21.40 -1.42 19.34
N PRO A 70 -21.82 -2.01 20.47
CA PRO A 70 -22.72 -3.16 20.46
C PRO A 70 -24.03 -2.84 19.71
N LEU A 71 -24.55 -3.81 18.95
CA LEU A 71 -25.84 -3.67 18.27
C LEU A 71 -27.01 -3.58 19.27
N SER A 72 -26.84 -4.11 20.47
CA SER A 72 -27.83 -4.12 21.55
C SER A 72 -28.08 -2.75 22.21
N GLU A 73 -27.21 -1.77 21.98
CA GLU A 73 -27.26 -0.48 22.67
C GLU A 73 -27.55 0.69 21.72
N SER A 74 -28.38 1.64 22.14
CA SER A 74 -28.57 2.92 21.45
C SER A 74 -27.32 3.78 21.53
N TYR A 75 -27.03 4.56 20.48
CA TYR A 75 -25.87 5.45 20.46
C TYR A 75 -25.97 6.53 21.55
N ALA A 76 -25.02 6.53 22.47
CA ALA A 76 -24.82 7.57 23.45
C ALA A 76 -23.56 8.40 23.11
N PRO A 77 -23.67 9.74 22.91
CA PRO A 77 -22.55 10.60 22.50
C PRO A 77 -21.46 10.79 23.57
N TYR A 78 -21.76 10.46 24.83
CA TYR A 78 -20.85 10.61 25.97
C TYR A 78 -20.15 9.29 26.37
N LYS A 79 -20.44 8.18 25.68
CA LYS A 79 -19.84 6.87 25.96
C LYS A 79 -18.61 6.65 25.08
N ASN A 80 -17.49 6.25 25.67
CA ASN A 80 -16.31 5.86 24.90
C ASN A 80 -16.52 4.44 24.33
N TYR A 81 -16.48 4.32 23.00
CA TYR A 81 -16.56 3.04 22.27
C TYR A 81 -15.20 2.55 21.78
N GLU A 82 -14.11 3.18 22.21
CA GLU A 82 -12.75 2.81 21.84
C GLU A 82 -12.41 1.41 22.38
N VAL A 83 -11.90 0.57 21.49
CA VAL A 83 -11.39 -0.75 21.80
C VAL A 83 -9.88 -0.70 21.70
N ASN A 84 -9.20 -1.07 22.78
CA ASN A 84 -7.75 -1.09 22.81
C ASN A 84 -7.21 -2.27 21.96
N ILE A 85 -6.57 -1.94 20.84
CA ILE A 85 -5.98 -2.89 19.88
C ILE A 85 -4.45 -2.97 19.98
N HIS A 86 -3.83 -2.15 20.83
CA HIS A 86 -2.38 -2.06 20.98
C HIS A 86 -1.65 -3.38 21.34
N PRO A 87 -2.25 -4.39 21.99
CA PRO A 87 -1.56 -5.65 22.26
C PRO A 87 -1.32 -6.50 21.00
N HIS A 88 -2.12 -6.30 19.95
CA HIS A 88 -2.12 -7.12 18.74
C HIS A 88 -1.60 -6.36 17.52
N ILE A 89 -1.77 -5.03 17.50
CA ILE A 89 -1.45 -4.19 16.35
C ILE A 89 -0.50 -3.09 16.81
N THR A 90 0.78 -3.23 16.46
CA THR A 90 1.84 -2.27 16.78
C THR A 90 1.98 -1.15 15.76
N GLY A 91 1.47 -1.36 14.54
CA GLY A 91 1.49 -0.38 13.47
C GLY A 91 0.79 -0.88 12.20
N LEU A 92 1.06 -0.22 11.08
CA LEU A 92 0.32 -0.44 9.84
C LEU A 92 0.61 -1.80 9.21
N GLU A 93 1.86 -2.25 9.21
CA GLU A 93 2.20 -3.57 8.66
C GLU A 93 1.51 -4.69 9.45
N SER A 94 1.46 -4.57 10.78
CA SER A 94 0.75 -5.53 11.63
C SER A 94 -0.75 -5.53 11.36
N LEU A 95 -1.36 -4.36 11.16
CA LEU A 95 -2.78 -4.25 10.80
C LEU A 95 -3.07 -4.93 9.44
N LEU A 96 -2.24 -4.68 8.42
CA LEU A 96 -2.47 -5.27 7.09
C LEU A 96 -2.34 -6.80 7.12
N ARG A 97 -1.40 -7.32 7.92
CA ARG A 97 -1.28 -8.76 8.16
C ARG A 97 -2.48 -9.32 8.90
N ASP A 98 -2.94 -8.63 9.94
CA ASP A 98 -4.11 -9.01 10.73
C ASP A 98 -5.37 -9.14 9.86
N ILE A 99 -5.60 -8.17 8.97
CA ILE A 99 -6.71 -8.19 8.00
C ILE A 99 -6.58 -9.40 7.06
N SER A 100 -5.39 -9.66 6.49
CA SER A 100 -5.18 -10.83 5.64
C SER A 100 -5.45 -12.16 6.35
N VAL A 101 -5.09 -12.27 7.63
CA VAL A 101 -5.25 -13.52 8.38
C VAL A 101 -6.68 -13.70 8.89
N HIS A 102 -7.24 -12.70 9.57
CA HIS A 102 -8.53 -12.83 10.24
C HIS A 102 -9.71 -12.60 9.29
N ASP A 103 -9.63 -11.65 8.37
CA ASP A 103 -10.75 -11.32 7.49
C ASP A 103 -10.72 -12.16 6.20
N PHE A 104 -9.52 -12.42 5.65
CA PHE A 104 -9.36 -13.18 4.41
C PHE A 104 -8.93 -14.63 4.59
N GLY A 105 -8.64 -15.08 5.82
CA GLY A 105 -8.31 -16.48 6.12
C GLY A 105 -6.97 -16.95 5.55
N VAL A 106 -6.04 -16.04 5.30
CA VAL A 106 -4.72 -16.37 4.75
C VAL A 106 -3.76 -16.81 5.86
N ASP A 107 -2.94 -17.83 5.59
CA ASP A 107 -1.89 -18.23 6.53
C ASP A 107 -0.92 -17.07 6.83
N PRO A 108 -0.54 -16.82 8.10
CA PRO A 108 0.34 -15.70 8.48
C PRO A 108 1.67 -15.65 7.71
N ASP A 109 2.23 -16.83 7.42
CA ASP A 109 3.52 -16.97 6.72
C ASP A 109 3.43 -16.65 5.22
N LYS A 110 2.23 -16.68 4.65
CA LYS A 110 1.99 -16.38 3.23
C LYS A 110 1.78 -14.90 2.98
N VAL A 111 1.50 -14.10 4.01
CA VAL A 111 1.22 -12.67 3.82
C VAL A 111 2.48 -11.91 3.40
N GLN A 112 2.41 -11.26 2.24
CA GLN A 112 3.49 -10.53 1.60
C GLN A 112 3.23 -9.03 1.57
N ILE A 113 4.28 -8.28 1.89
CA ILE A 113 4.29 -6.82 1.78
C ILE A 113 5.34 -6.47 0.72
N ILE A 114 4.90 -5.74 -0.30
CA ILE A 114 5.73 -5.18 -1.37
C ILE A 114 5.96 -3.71 -1.01
N TYR A 115 7.22 -3.34 -0.77
CA TYR A 115 7.56 -1.96 -0.48
C TYR A 115 7.79 -1.17 -1.76
N SER A 116 7.25 0.05 -1.81
CA SER A 116 7.60 1.03 -2.84
C SER A 116 9.12 1.28 -2.86
N GLY A 117 9.73 1.26 -4.05
CA GLY A 117 11.17 1.44 -4.22
C GLY A 117 12.05 0.40 -3.52
N ASN A 118 11.49 -0.74 -3.08
CA ASN A 118 12.15 -1.75 -2.24
C ASN A 118 12.80 -1.15 -0.97
N ASN A 119 12.31 0.01 -0.51
CA ASN A 119 12.87 0.77 0.59
C ASN A 119 14.37 1.11 0.45
N THR A 120 14.82 1.32 -0.79
CA THR A 120 16.20 1.77 -1.07
C THR A 120 16.20 3.26 -1.36
N PHE A 121 16.76 4.07 -0.46
CA PHE A 121 17.00 5.48 -0.73
C PHE A 121 17.97 5.65 -1.92
N PRO A 122 17.71 6.54 -2.89
CA PRO A 122 16.62 7.53 -3.01
C PRO A 122 15.44 7.09 -3.90
N TYR A 123 15.36 5.81 -4.25
CA TYR A 123 14.38 5.30 -5.19
C TYR A 123 12.98 5.18 -4.59
N ASP A 124 12.87 4.95 -3.29
CA ASP A 124 11.62 4.97 -2.51
C ASP A 124 10.91 6.32 -2.58
N GLU A 125 11.61 7.43 -2.33
CA GLU A 125 11.04 8.75 -2.48
C GLU A 125 10.63 8.99 -3.93
N ARG A 126 11.54 8.71 -4.88
CA ARG A 126 11.26 8.89 -6.31
C ARG A 126 10.06 8.10 -6.78
N GLU A 127 9.91 6.83 -6.40
CA GLU A 127 8.76 6.02 -6.81
C GLU A 127 7.47 6.40 -6.06
N GLN A 128 7.57 7.02 -4.89
CA GLN A 128 6.43 7.60 -4.19
C GLN A 128 5.94 8.88 -4.89
N TRP A 129 6.85 9.71 -5.41
CA TRP A 129 6.50 10.88 -6.23
C TRP A 129 5.75 10.52 -7.51
N THR A 130 5.72 9.22 -7.85
CA THR A 130 5.17 8.66 -9.07
C THR A 130 4.09 7.62 -8.78
N ASP A 131 3.53 7.69 -7.57
CA ASP A 131 2.32 6.99 -7.15
C ASP A 131 2.43 5.46 -7.22
N SER A 132 3.60 4.91 -6.91
CA SER A 132 3.85 3.44 -6.89
C SER A 132 2.91 2.62 -6.00
N CYS A 133 2.39 3.20 -4.93
CA CYS A 133 1.39 2.55 -4.06
C CYS A 133 -0.04 2.67 -4.58
N ASN A 134 -0.32 3.53 -5.57
CA ASN A 134 -1.66 3.86 -6.04
C ASN A 134 -2.06 2.98 -7.24
N LEU A 135 -2.13 1.68 -6.97
CA LEU A 135 -2.44 0.66 -7.96
C LEU A 135 -3.95 0.38 -8.00
N LEU A 136 -4.46 0.06 -9.19
CA LEU A 136 -5.85 -0.35 -9.35
C LEU A 136 -5.92 -1.87 -9.43
N ALA A 137 -6.48 -2.52 -8.41
CA ALA A 137 -6.80 -3.94 -8.46
C ALA A 137 -8.06 -4.16 -9.33
N LEU A 138 -7.91 -4.88 -10.45
CA LEU A 138 -9.02 -5.27 -11.31
C LEU A 138 -9.71 -6.54 -10.81
N LYS A 139 -8.90 -7.52 -10.39
CA LYS A 139 -9.32 -8.73 -9.67
C LYS A 139 -8.21 -9.20 -8.75
N ASP A 140 -8.47 -10.24 -7.96
CA ASP A 140 -7.48 -10.78 -7.02
C ASP A 140 -6.17 -11.14 -7.74
N GLY A 141 -5.09 -10.46 -7.39
CA GLY A 141 -3.77 -10.64 -8.02
C GLY A 141 -3.59 -9.98 -9.39
N VAL A 142 -4.57 -9.26 -9.93
CA VAL A 142 -4.40 -8.50 -11.19
C VAL A 142 -4.54 -7.02 -10.92
N VAL A 143 -3.44 -6.29 -11.10
CA VAL A 143 -3.35 -4.87 -10.78
C VAL A 143 -2.82 -4.07 -11.96
N VAL A 144 -3.20 -2.80 -12.01
CA VAL A 144 -2.68 -1.81 -12.95
C VAL A 144 -1.74 -0.86 -12.20
N GLY A 145 -0.63 -0.52 -12.83
CA GLY A 145 0.35 0.43 -12.31
C GLY A 145 1.08 1.15 -13.44
N TYR A 146 2.10 1.94 -13.09
CA TYR A 146 2.92 2.67 -14.06
C TYR A 146 4.23 1.95 -14.37
N ASP A 147 4.68 2.07 -15.61
CA ASP A 147 5.95 1.50 -16.12
C ASP A 147 7.23 2.13 -15.54
N ARG A 148 7.15 3.36 -15.00
CA ARG A 148 8.31 4.08 -14.42
C ARG A 148 8.80 3.57 -13.07
N ASN A 149 8.05 2.72 -12.39
CA ASN A 149 8.35 2.27 -11.03
C ASN A 149 9.18 0.98 -11.04
N GLU A 150 10.40 1.04 -11.58
CA GLU A 150 11.22 -0.13 -11.89
C GLU A 150 11.48 -1.06 -10.69
N LEU A 151 11.77 -0.53 -9.50
CA LEU A 151 12.07 -1.36 -8.34
C LEU A 151 10.82 -2.05 -7.81
N THR A 152 9.69 -1.34 -7.78
CA THR A 152 8.39 -1.92 -7.45
C THR A 152 8.03 -3.03 -8.45
N ILE A 153 8.15 -2.77 -9.76
CA ILE A 153 7.91 -3.76 -10.84
C ILE A 153 8.81 -4.98 -10.67
N ASN A 154 10.10 -4.78 -10.41
CA ASN A 154 11.04 -5.87 -10.18
C ASN A 154 10.67 -6.69 -8.93
N THR A 155 10.12 -6.03 -7.90
CA THR A 155 9.63 -6.71 -6.70
C THR A 155 8.39 -7.55 -7.01
N PHE A 156 7.43 -7.02 -7.77
CA PHE A 156 6.29 -7.80 -8.29
C PHE A 156 6.75 -9.04 -9.05
N LYS A 157 7.72 -8.88 -9.95
CA LYS A 157 8.28 -10.00 -10.72
C LYS A 157 8.94 -11.06 -9.83
N ARG A 158 9.71 -10.66 -8.80
CA ARG A 158 10.29 -11.58 -7.81
C ARG A 158 9.24 -12.32 -6.97
N ARG A 159 8.07 -11.71 -6.77
CA ARG A 159 6.94 -12.32 -6.04
C ARG A 159 6.04 -13.19 -6.92
N GLY A 160 6.42 -13.43 -8.18
CA GLY A 160 5.70 -14.31 -9.09
C GLY A 160 4.59 -13.64 -9.89
N PHE A 161 4.57 -12.31 -9.96
CA PHE A 161 3.64 -11.61 -10.85
C PHE A 161 4.21 -11.51 -12.28
N SER A 162 3.35 -11.80 -13.25
CA SER A 162 3.61 -11.52 -14.66
C SER A 162 3.54 -10.01 -14.90
N ILE A 163 4.45 -9.47 -15.70
CA ILE A 163 4.46 -8.06 -16.07
C ILE A 163 4.04 -7.95 -17.54
N LYS A 164 2.99 -7.18 -17.83
CA LYS A 164 2.49 -6.96 -19.19
C LYS A 164 2.24 -5.48 -19.44
N ASN A 165 2.61 -4.99 -20.62
CA ASN A 165 2.22 -3.64 -21.01
C ASN A 165 0.74 -3.62 -21.40
N ALA A 166 0.03 -2.54 -21.07
CA ALA A 166 -1.39 -2.41 -21.38
C ALA A 166 -1.67 -2.49 -22.89
N ALA A 167 -0.79 -1.93 -23.73
CA ALA A 167 -0.91 -1.98 -25.18
C ALA A 167 -0.84 -3.43 -25.71
N GLU A 168 0.17 -4.19 -25.28
CA GLU A 168 0.35 -5.59 -25.65
C GLU A 168 -0.83 -6.45 -25.18
N LEU A 169 -1.31 -6.21 -23.95
CA LEU A 169 -2.45 -6.93 -23.40
C LEU A 169 -3.73 -6.65 -24.19
N ASN A 170 -3.96 -5.40 -24.60
CA ASN A 170 -5.10 -5.05 -25.44
C ASN A 170 -5.07 -5.77 -26.79
N ASP A 171 -3.89 -5.86 -27.41
CA ASP A 171 -3.74 -6.61 -28.66
C ASP A 171 -4.02 -8.10 -28.45
N GLU A 172 -3.46 -8.72 -27.41
CA GLU A 172 -3.68 -10.15 -27.11
C GLU A 172 -5.16 -10.48 -26.84
N LEU A 173 -5.86 -9.60 -26.11
CA LEU A 173 -7.30 -9.73 -25.84
C LEU A 173 -8.12 -9.50 -27.11
N GLY A 174 -7.77 -8.50 -27.92
CA GLY A 174 -8.46 -8.15 -29.16
C GLY A 174 -8.36 -9.24 -30.23
N PHE A 175 -7.19 -9.89 -30.34
CA PHE A 175 -6.98 -11.03 -31.24
C PHE A 175 -7.50 -12.37 -30.68
N GLY A 176 -8.07 -12.39 -29.47
CA GLY A 176 -8.60 -13.59 -28.83
C GLY A 176 -7.54 -14.62 -28.44
N LYS A 177 -6.26 -14.21 -28.36
CA LYS A 177 -5.15 -15.08 -27.91
C LYS A 177 -5.21 -15.36 -26.42
N LEU A 178 -5.79 -14.43 -25.66
CA LEU A 178 -5.96 -14.49 -24.21
C LEU A 178 -7.40 -14.10 -23.87
N LYS A 179 -7.98 -14.74 -22.85
CA LYS A 179 -9.26 -14.29 -22.28
C LYS A 179 -8.99 -13.58 -20.96
N ALA A 180 -9.78 -12.56 -20.66
CA ALA A 180 -9.64 -11.79 -19.41
C ALA A 180 -9.79 -12.66 -18.14
N ALA A 181 -10.58 -13.74 -18.22
CA ALA A 181 -10.75 -14.69 -17.13
C ALA A 181 -9.43 -15.40 -16.77
N ASP A 182 -8.58 -15.70 -17.76
CA ASP A 182 -7.38 -16.52 -17.60
C ASP A 182 -6.16 -15.72 -17.09
N ILE A 183 -6.26 -14.39 -17.02
CA ILE A 183 -5.18 -13.52 -16.55
C ILE A 183 -5.05 -13.65 -15.05
N GLU A 184 -3.99 -14.22 -14.50
CA GLU A 184 -3.80 -14.28 -13.05
C GLU A 184 -2.46 -13.66 -12.65
N ASN A 185 -2.36 -13.17 -11.41
CA ASN A 185 -1.10 -12.68 -10.83
C ASN A 185 -0.32 -11.77 -11.80
N THR A 186 -0.96 -10.71 -12.30
CA THR A 186 -0.40 -9.86 -13.35
C THR A 186 -0.38 -8.40 -12.95
N LEU A 187 0.77 -7.74 -13.09
CA LEU A 187 0.91 -6.29 -13.06
C LEU A 187 0.87 -5.76 -14.50
N ILE A 188 -0.18 -5.00 -14.80
CA ILE A 188 -0.42 -4.34 -16.07
C ILE A 188 0.18 -2.94 -16.01
N LEU A 189 1.12 -2.65 -16.91
CA LEU A 189 1.82 -1.37 -16.94
C LEU A 189 1.15 -0.42 -17.91
N LEU A 190 0.75 0.74 -17.38
CA LEU A 190 0.35 1.90 -18.17
C LEU A 190 1.56 2.77 -18.50
N PRO A 191 1.62 3.31 -19.73
CA PRO A 191 2.64 4.27 -20.10
C PRO A 191 2.48 5.53 -19.25
N SER A 192 3.56 5.92 -18.56
CA SER A 192 3.47 6.92 -17.51
C SER A 192 4.05 8.29 -17.86
N ALA A 193 4.61 8.47 -19.06
CA ALA A 193 5.34 9.68 -19.47
C ALA A 193 4.62 11.00 -19.15
N GLU A 194 3.30 11.07 -19.36
CA GLU A 194 2.51 12.27 -19.09
C GLU A 194 1.59 12.13 -17.87
N LEU A 195 0.83 11.02 -17.77
CA LEU A 195 -0.21 10.84 -16.74
C LEU A 195 0.34 10.93 -15.32
N SER A 196 1.50 10.32 -15.08
CA SER A 196 2.10 10.30 -13.75
C SER A 196 2.64 11.66 -13.28
N ARG A 197 2.75 12.65 -14.18
CA ARG A 197 3.12 14.03 -13.81
C ARG A 197 2.01 14.74 -13.06
N ALA A 198 0.76 14.30 -13.25
CA ALA A 198 -0.40 14.82 -12.55
C ALA A 198 -0.52 14.31 -11.09
N ARG A 199 0.42 13.48 -10.62
CA ARG A 199 0.42 12.90 -9.26
C ARG A 199 -0.84 12.09 -8.92
N GLY A 200 -1.34 11.38 -9.93
CA GLY A 200 -2.44 10.43 -9.78
C GLY A 200 -2.01 9.07 -10.29
N GLY A 201 -2.17 8.04 -9.46
CA GLY A 201 -2.01 6.65 -9.89
C GLY A 201 -3.23 6.12 -10.64
N SER A 202 -3.14 4.86 -11.03
CA SER A 202 -4.23 4.16 -11.73
C SER A 202 -5.52 4.08 -10.90
N HIS A 203 -5.43 4.01 -9.56
CA HIS A 203 -6.60 4.01 -8.69
C HIS A 203 -7.31 5.36 -8.72
N CYS A 204 -6.58 6.47 -8.64
CA CYS A 204 -7.14 7.83 -8.70
C CYS A 204 -7.93 8.14 -9.99
N MET A 205 -7.60 7.46 -11.09
CA MET A 205 -8.28 7.65 -12.38
C MET A 205 -9.51 6.74 -12.56
N SER A 206 -9.90 6.01 -11.52
CA SER A 206 -10.93 4.99 -11.60
C SER A 206 -11.97 5.15 -10.50
N GLN A 207 -13.20 4.74 -10.81
CA GLN A 207 -14.28 4.65 -9.84
C GLN A 207 -15.04 3.33 -10.09
N PRO A 208 -14.75 2.27 -9.32
CA PRO A 208 -15.45 1.00 -9.46
C PRO A 208 -16.96 1.17 -9.20
N LEU A 209 -17.79 0.83 -10.20
CA LEU A 209 -19.25 0.87 -10.08
C LEU A 209 -19.83 -0.47 -9.59
N LEU A 210 -19.21 -1.56 -10.00
CA LEU A 210 -19.61 -2.93 -9.67
C LEU A 210 -18.36 -3.79 -9.53
N ARG A 211 -18.29 -4.58 -8.47
CA ARG A 211 -17.28 -5.62 -8.24
C ARG A 211 -18.00 -6.87 -7.73
N ASP A 212 -17.57 -8.03 -8.18
CA ASP A 212 -18.07 -9.29 -7.66
C ASP A 212 -17.63 -9.48 -6.22
N MET A 213 -18.44 -10.21 -5.45
CA MET A 213 -18.08 -10.60 -4.09
C MET A 213 -16.87 -11.53 -4.15
N LEU A 214 -15.97 -11.39 -3.18
CA LEU A 214 -14.83 -12.30 -3.06
C LEU A 214 -15.35 -13.72 -2.79
N PRO A 215 -14.82 -14.73 -3.50
CA PRO A 215 -15.14 -16.14 -3.24
C PRO A 215 -14.56 -16.59 -1.89
#